data_AF-A0A929SC85-F1
#
_entry.id   AF-A0A929SC85-F1
#
_cell.length_a   1.000
_cell.length_b   1.000
_cell.length_c   1.000
_cell.angle_alpha   90.00
_cell.angle_beta   90.00
_cell.angle_gamma   90.00
#
_symmetry.space_group_name_H-M   'P 1'
#
loop_
_entity.id
_entity.type
_entity.pdbx_description
1 polymer ?
#
loop_
_entity_poly.entity_id
_entity_poly.type
_entity_poly.pdbx_seq_one_letter_code
_entity_poly.pdbx_strand_id
1 'polypeptide(L)'
;MTPTFANDLGGDFLEFLANDERVAKNTWLEYSSDQSVVDFLHSIRMTKFPKLNDFLPNNLITRAEASKFFVKFAEQQGLARKINDETTCSFSDIEKYQKSDLYQTMLQSCQYGLFNGSEGKFNPDGNLTNGEAIAVLIRMIEGKKLDESSELHWSLAYLKKVKEARLILNQLATAGETNIQPLNQKINRIDMGRLFEGVNYKKNLEKKIADFLR
;
A
#
# COMPACT_ATOMS: atom_id res chain seq x y z
N MET A 1 -43.18 28.42 -7.05
CA MET A 1 -42.55 27.33 -6.28
C MET A 1 -41.25 26.98 -6.99
N THR A 2 -40.10 27.24 -6.37
CA THR A 2 -38.82 26.70 -6.84
C THR A 2 -38.75 25.22 -6.45
N PRO A 3 -38.49 24.28 -7.39
CA PRO A 3 -38.26 22.91 -7.01
C PRO A 3 -36.92 22.83 -6.26
N THR A 4 -36.99 22.53 -4.97
CA THR A 4 -35.83 22.01 -4.24
C THR A 4 -35.51 20.65 -4.84
N PHE A 5 -34.50 20.60 -5.70
CA PHE A 5 -33.86 19.34 -6.06
C PHE A 5 -33.30 18.74 -4.78
N ALA A 6 -33.94 17.68 -4.29
CA ALA A 6 -33.30 16.81 -3.33
C ALA A 6 -32.05 16.24 -4.00
N ASN A 7 -30.92 16.21 -3.29
CA ASN A 7 -29.72 15.53 -3.79
C ASN A 7 -30.08 14.04 -3.95
N ASP A 8 -30.29 13.60 -5.19
CA ASP A 8 -30.51 12.20 -5.51
C ASP A 8 -29.19 11.45 -5.39
N LEU A 9 -28.90 10.99 -4.17
CA LEU A 9 -27.76 10.14 -3.82
C LEU A 9 -27.73 8.85 -4.66
N GLY A 10 -28.88 8.40 -5.17
CA GLY A 10 -28.96 7.24 -6.06
C GLY A 10 -28.47 7.57 -7.48
N GLY A 11 -28.93 8.69 -8.03
CA GLY A 11 -28.48 9.23 -9.31
C GLY A 11 -26.98 9.51 -9.36
N ASP A 12 -26.46 10.25 -8.38
CA ASP A 12 -25.04 10.62 -8.26
C ASP A 12 -24.12 9.38 -8.17
N PHE A 13 -24.54 8.33 -7.44
CA PHE A 13 -23.76 7.10 -7.36
C PHE A 13 -23.72 6.30 -8.68
N LEU A 14 -24.85 6.20 -9.40
CA LEU A 14 -24.89 5.53 -10.69
C LEU A 14 -24.14 6.31 -11.77
N GLU A 15 -24.22 7.63 -11.77
CA GLU A 15 -23.42 8.50 -12.65
C GLU A 15 -21.92 8.36 -12.36
N PHE A 16 -21.53 8.30 -11.08
CA PHE A 16 -20.16 7.99 -10.69
C PHE A 16 -19.69 6.63 -11.22
N LEU A 17 -20.48 5.56 -11.06
CA LEU A 17 -20.10 4.23 -11.56
C LEU A 17 -20.01 4.15 -13.08
N ALA A 18 -20.84 4.90 -13.81
CA ALA A 18 -20.83 4.94 -15.27
C ALA A 18 -19.60 5.68 -15.83
N ASN A 19 -19.09 6.69 -15.10
CA ASN A 19 -18.01 7.56 -15.55
C ASN A 19 -16.63 7.24 -14.94
N ASP A 20 -16.55 6.49 -13.83
CA ASP A 20 -15.26 6.11 -13.24
C ASP A 20 -14.59 4.97 -14.03
N GLU A 21 -13.65 5.37 -14.87
CA GLU A 21 -12.86 4.46 -15.70
C GLU A 21 -12.18 3.33 -14.91
N ARG A 22 -11.81 3.49 -13.62
CA ARG A 22 -11.14 2.42 -12.84
C ARG A 22 -12.05 1.22 -12.62
N VAL A 23 -13.38 1.43 -12.52
CA VAL A 23 -14.38 0.37 -12.28
C VAL A 23 -14.19 -0.79 -13.26
N ALA A 24 -13.94 -0.49 -14.53
CA ALA A 24 -13.79 -1.45 -15.62
C ALA A 24 -12.39 -2.12 -15.77
N LYS A 25 -11.30 -1.60 -15.17
CA LYS A 25 -9.90 -1.84 -15.65
C LYS A 25 -9.14 -3.02 -15.02
N ASN A 26 -9.83 -4.02 -14.44
CA ASN A 26 -9.26 -5.16 -13.70
C ASN A 26 -8.42 -4.84 -12.43
N THR A 27 -7.56 -3.82 -12.41
CA THR A 27 -6.81 -3.36 -11.22
C THR A 27 -7.16 -1.91 -10.89
N TRP A 28 -7.06 -1.51 -9.62
CA TRP A 28 -7.27 -0.13 -9.17
C TRP A 28 -6.03 0.76 -9.35
N LEU A 29 -4.87 0.18 -9.65
CA LEU A 29 -3.55 0.82 -9.51
C LEU A 29 -3.03 1.56 -10.76
N GLU A 30 -3.53 1.19 -11.94
CA GLU A 30 -2.86 1.47 -13.22
C GLU A 30 -3.63 2.46 -14.11
N TYR A 31 -4.33 3.39 -13.47
CA TYR A 31 -5.13 4.42 -14.13
C TYR A 31 -4.54 5.83 -14.00
N SER A 32 -3.98 6.16 -12.84
CA SER A 32 -3.30 7.45 -12.64
C SER A 32 -1.98 7.52 -13.41
N SER A 33 -1.73 8.70 -13.98
CA SER A 33 -0.37 9.06 -14.42
C SER A 33 0.57 9.12 -13.21
N ASP A 34 1.88 8.96 -13.46
CA ASP A 34 2.91 9.11 -12.42
C ASP A 34 2.78 10.44 -11.66
N GLN A 35 2.52 11.55 -12.37
CA GLN A 35 2.31 12.84 -11.73
C GLN A 35 1.05 12.84 -10.84
N SER A 36 -0.05 12.21 -11.28
CA SER A 36 -1.28 12.08 -10.48
C SER A 36 -1.08 11.26 -9.20
N VAL A 37 -0.23 10.22 -9.23
CA VAL A 37 0.16 9.47 -8.02
C VAL A 37 1.00 10.36 -7.08
N VAL A 38 1.91 11.18 -7.61
CA VAL A 38 2.67 12.15 -6.81
C VAL A 38 1.77 13.23 -6.22
N ASP A 39 0.81 13.76 -6.98
CA ASP A 39 -0.20 14.73 -6.53
C ASP A 39 -1.04 14.15 -5.40
N PHE A 40 -1.48 12.89 -5.54
CA PHE A 40 -2.16 12.16 -4.47
C PHE A 40 -1.30 12.07 -3.21
N LEU A 41 -0.07 11.53 -3.30
CA LEU A 41 0.83 11.39 -2.15
C LEU A 41 1.17 12.75 -1.50
N HIS A 42 1.25 13.82 -2.29
CA HIS A 42 1.47 15.18 -1.81
C HIS A 42 0.22 15.71 -1.07
N SER A 43 -0.98 15.50 -1.63
CA SER A 43 -2.25 15.92 -1.01
C SER A 43 -2.48 15.27 0.36
N ILE A 44 -2.07 13.99 0.52
CA ILE A 44 -2.13 13.27 1.80
C ILE A 44 -0.85 13.45 2.65
N ARG A 45 0.07 14.35 2.27
CA ARG A 45 1.32 14.70 2.98
C ARG A 45 2.30 13.54 3.18
N MET A 46 2.21 12.49 2.36
CA MET A 46 3.20 11.40 2.32
C MET A 46 4.49 11.81 1.60
N THR A 47 4.42 12.81 0.70
CA THR A 47 5.61 13.47 0.12
C THR A 47 5.53 14.98 0.28
N LYS A 48 6.69 15.63 0.38
CA LYS A 48 6.86 17.10 0.29
C LYS A 48 7.13 17.58 -1.13
N PHE A 49 7.29 16.66 -2.08
CA PHE A 49 7.64 16.94 -3.47
C PHE A 49 6.36 16.90 -4.32
N PRO A 50 5.91 18.04 -4.89
CA PRO A 50 4.73 18.08 -5.75
C PRO A 50 5.03 17.78 -7.22
N LYS A 51 6.31 17.71 -7.62
CA LYS A 51 6.72 17.43 -9.01
C LYS A 51 7.27 16.03 -9.11
N LEU A 52 6.93 15.34 -10.21
CA LEU A 52 7.40 13.98 -10.48
C LEU A 52 8.92 13.85 -10.38
N ASN A 53 9.69 14.69 -11.07
CA ASN A 53 11.16 14.58 -11.07
C ASN A 53 11.78 14.76 -9.66
N ASP A 54 11.20 15.64 -8.83
CA ASP A 54 11.68 15.87 -7.46
C ASP A 54 11.33 14.71 -6.51
N PHE A 55 10.30 13.91 -6.83
CA PHE A 55 9.92 12.70 -6.09
C PHE A 55 10.83 11.49 -6.37
N LEU A 56 11.58 11.53 -7.49
CA LEU A 56 12.48 10.48 -7.98
C LEU A 56 11.77 9.13 -8.23
N PRO A 57 10.73 9.07 -9.10
CA PRO A 57 9.80 7.95 -9.22
C PRO A 57 10.47 6.59 -9.45
N ASN A 58 11.48 6.58 -10.32
CA ASN A 58 12.18 5.38 -10.77
C ASN A 58 13.25 4.88 -9.80
N ASN A 59 13.58 5.65 -8.75
CA ASN A 59 14.51 5.16 -7.73
C ASN A 59 13.87 4.01 -6.97
N LEU A 60 14.69 2.99 -6.68
CA LEU A 60 14.32 1.94 -5.73
C LEU A 60 14.12 2.55 -4.34
N ILE A 61 13.23 1.94 -3.55
CA ILE A 61 12.97 2.36 -2.17
C ILE A 61 13.55 1.38 -1.17
N THR A 62 14.23 1.91 -0.15
CA THR A 62 14.76 1.12 0.97
C THR A 62 13.64 0.63 1.88
N ARG A 63 13.87 -0.49 2.58
CA ARG A 63 12.94 -1.01 3.60
C ARG A 63 12.69 0.00 4.71
N ALA A 64 13.69 0.78 5.10
CA ALA A 64 13.54 1.86 6.08
C ALA A 64 12.57 2.95 5.59
N GLU A 65 12.79 3.50 4.39
CA GLU A 65 11.89 4.50 3.80
C GLU A 65 10.48 3.95 3.61
N ALA A 66 10.33 2.73 3.06
CA ALA A 66 9.03 2.11 2.87
C ALA A 66 8.29 1.92 4.20
N SER A 67 8.98 1.53 5.28
CA SER A 67 8.37 1.40 6.61
C SER A 67 7.67 2.69 7.06
N LYS A 68 8.27 3.85 6.79
CA LYS A 68 7.72 5.17 7.09
C LYS A 68 6.46 5.46 6.29
N PHE A 69 6.49 5.22 4.98
CA PHE A 69 5.30 5.41 4.12
C PHE A 69 4.14 4.50 4.57
N PHE A 70 4.40 3.20 4.76
CA PHE A 70 3.36 2.25 5.18
C PHE A 70 2.80 2.56 6.58
N VAL A 71 3.65 2.91 7.57
CA VAL A 71 3.20 3.31 8.90
C VAL A 71 2.33 4.56 8.86
N LYS A 72 2.80 5.65 8.22
CA LYS A 72 2.07 6.92 8.18
C LYS A 72 0.77 6.80 7.39
N PHE A 73 0.75 6.03 6.30
CA PHE A 73 -0.47 5.73 5.56
C PHE A 73 -1.44 4.86 6.37
N ALA A 74 -0.96 3.83 7.08
CA ALA A 74 -1.80 3.00 7.94
C ALA A 74 -2.45 3.83 9.07
N GLU A 75 -1.68 4.71 9.73
CA GLU A 75 -2.18 5.64 10.74
C GLU A 75 -3.28 6.55 10.17
N GLN A 76 -3.00 7.23 9.05
CA GLN A 76 -3.94 8.17 8.42
C GLN A 76 -5.22 7.48 7.91
N GLN A 77 -5.14 6.23 7.48
CA GLN A 77 -6.28 5.48 6.93
C GLN A 77 -7.09 4.71 7.98
N GLY A 78 -6.69 4.72 9.26
CA GLY A 78 -7.32 3.90 10.31
C GLY A 78 -7.06 2.40 10.16
N LEU A 79 -5.95 2.04 9.52
CA LEU A 79 -5.49 0.67 9.30
C LEU A 79 -4.36 0.26 10.25
N ALA A 80 -3.74 1.21 10.95
CA ALA A 80 -2.76 0.92 12.00
C ALA A 80 -3.42 0.17 13.17
N ARG A 81 -2.99 -1.08 13.40
CA ARG A 81 -3.46 -1.96 14.47
C ARG A 81 -2.24 -2.66 15.05
N LYS A 82 -2.04 -2.62 16.37
CA LYS A 82 -1.00 -3.46 17.00
C LYS A 82 -1.42 -4.94 16.89
N ILE A 83 -0.46 -5.86 16.69
CA ILE A 83 -0.76 -7.30 16.74
C ILE A 83 -1.15 -7.71 18.17
N ASN A 84 -0.38 -7.27 19.17
CA ASN A 84 -0.72 -7.30 20.58
C ASN A 84 0.05 -6.18 21.32
N ASP A 85 -0.30 -5.90 22.58
CA ASP A 85 0.38 -4.87 23.37
C ASP A 85 1.74 -5.30 23.95
N GLU A 86 2.04 -6.60 23.92
CA GLU A 86 3.29 -7.19 24.45
C GLU A 86 4.42 -7.28 23.39
N THR A 87 4.18 -6.90 22.14
CA THR A 87 5.14 -7.04 21.03
C THR A 87 6.31 -6.06 21.20
N THR A 88 7.38 -6.53 21.83
CA THR A 88 8.68 -5.85 21.86
C THR A 88 9.44 -6.05 20.55
N CYS A 89 9.34 -5.05 19.67
CA CYS A 89 10.17 -4.97 18.47
C CYS A 89 11.55 -4.42 18.81
N SER A 90 12.61 -5.12 18.41
CA SER A 90 13.99 -4.64 18.48
C SER A 90 14.79 -5.23 17.33
N PHE A 91 15.75 -4.47 16.80
CA PHE A 91 16.56 -4.86 15.65
C PHE A 91 18.00 -4.41 15.86
N SER A 92 18.95 -5.30 15.60
CA SER A 92 20.39 -5.06 15.87
C SER A 92 21.06 -4.06 14.91
N ASP A 93 20.41 -3.73 13.80
CA ASP A 93 20.98 -2.98 12.67
C ASP A 93 20.33 -1.60 12.44
N ILE A 94 19.33 -1.21 13.23
CA ILE A 94 18.67 0.10 13.11
C ILE A 94 19.36 1.21 13.89
N GLU A 95 20.36 0.90 14.73
CA GLU A 95 20.97 1.83 15.68
C GLU A 95 21.76 2.98 15.03
N LYS A 96 21.99 2.97 13.72
CA LYS A 96 22.49 4.14 12.99
C LYS A 96 21.40 5.19 12.68
N TYR A 97 20.12 4.85 12.83
CA TYR A 97 18.98 5.70 12.49
C TYR A 97 18.40 6.49 13.68
N GLN A 98 18.90 6.35 14.92
CA GLN A 98 18.34 6.95 16.16
C GLN A 98 17.92 8.42 16.02
N LYS A 99 18.69 9.21 15.26
CA LYS A 99 18.49 10.65 15.04
C LYS A 99 17.55 10.99 13.88
N SER A 100 16.93 9.98 13.27
CA SER A 100 16.01 10.05 12.14
C SER A 100 14.65 9.48 12.54
N ASP A 101 13.57 10.05 11.98
CA ASP A 101 12.21 9.55 12.21
C ASP A 101 12.00 8.12 11.67
N LEU A 102 12.88 7.66 10.76
CA LEU A 102 12.93 6.27 10.28
C LEU A 102 13.10 5.25 11.41
N TYR A 103 13.84 5.58 12.49
CA TYR A 103 14.05 4.64 13.61
C TYR A 103 12.71 4.24 14.25
N GLN A 104 11.89 5.23 14.56
CA GLN A 104 10.59 5.00 15.18
C GLN A 104 9.63 4.31 14.21
N THR A 105 9.61 4.68 12.92
CA THR A 105 8.71 3.99 11.97
C THR A 105 9.11 2.54 11.71
N MET A 106 10.39 2.18 11.76
CA MET A 106 10.79 0.77 11.67
C MET A 106 10.25 -0.03 12.87
N LEU A 107 10.36 0.50 14.09
CA LEU A 107 9.78 -0.13 15.30
C LEU A 107 8.24 -0.20 15.24
N GLN A 108 7.56 0.91 14.92
CA GLN A 108 6.11 0.95 14.75
C GLN A 108 5.63 -0.04 13.68
N SER A 109 6.35 -0.14 12.56
CA SER A 109 5.98 -1.05 11.46
C SER A 109 6.01 -2.52 11.88
N CYS A 110 6.88 -2.89 12.83
CA CYS A 110 6.90 -4.21 13.43
C CYS A 110 5.77 -4.39 14.47
N GLN A 111 5.50 -3.38 15.32
CA GLN A 111 4.40 -3.42 16.29
C GLN A 111 3.03 -3.56 15.59
N TYR A 112 2.88 -2.95 14.42
CA TYR A 112 1.70 -3.06 13.57
C TYR A 112 1.68 -4.30 12.66
N GLY A 113 2.68 -5.18 12.75
CA GLY A 113 2.75 -6.41 11.94
C GLY A 113 3.02 -6.19 10.45
N LEU A 114 3.43 -5.00 10.06
CA LEU A 114 3.69 -4.63 8.66
C LEU A 114 5.03 -5.22 8.21
N PHE A 115 6.10 -4.99 8.99
CA PHE A 115 7.46 -5.47 8.72
C PHE A 115 8.03 -6.24 9.92
N ASN A 116 8.33 -7.54 9.75
CA ASN A 116 8.76 -8.41 10.86
C ASN A 116 10.29 -8.55 11.01
N GLY A 117 11.08 -7.96 10.10
CA GLY A 117 12.53 -8.21 10.00
C GLY A 117 12.87 -9.66 9.60
N SER A 118 14.13 -10.06 9.79
CA SER A 118 14.61 -11.44 9.74
C SER A 118 15.86 -11.56 10.63
N GLU A 119 16.05 -12.68 11.33
CA GLU A 119 17.26 -12.98 12.12
C GLU A 119 17.68 -11.84 13.10
N GLY A 120 16.71 -11.16 13.73
CA GLY A 120 16.98 -10.04 14.64
C GLY A 120 17.48 -8.75 13.96
N LYS A 121 17.28 -8.63 12.64
CA LYS A 121 17.63 -7.48 11.80
C LYS A 121 16.42 -6.95 11.05
N PHE A 122 16.36 -5.62 10.87
CA PHE A 122 15.36 -4.99 10.02
C PHE A 122 15.78 -4.99 8.54
N ASN A 123 17.08 -5.06 8.26
CA ASN A 123 17.71 -4.84 6.95
C ASN A 123 17.30 -3.49 6.32
N PRO A 124 17.57 -2.36 7.00
CA PRO A 124 16.99 -1.05 6.69
C PRO A 124 17.41 -0.49 5.32
N ASP A 125 18.67 -0.67 4.93
CA ASP A 125 19.21 -0.19 3.65
C ASP A 125 18.85 -1.08 2.45
N GLY A 126 18.30 -2.28 2.72
CA GLY A 126 17.92 -3.20 1.66
C GLY A 126 16.75 -2.63 0.85
N ASN A 127 16.86 -2.63 -0.48
CA ASN A 127 15.74 -2.25 -1.34
C ASN A 127 14.59 -3.25 -1.20
N LEU A 128 13.36 -2.74 -1.10
CA LEU A 128 12.14 -3.54 -0.96
C LEU A 128 11.86 -4.32 -2.26
N THR A 129 11.48 -5.59 -2.17
CA THR A 129 10.98 -6.36 -3.32
C THR A 129 9.49 -6.14 -3.54
N ASN A 130 9.00 -6.49 -4.72
CA ASN A 130 7.56 -6.52 -5.00
C ASN A 130 6.81 -7.51 -4.08
N GLY A 131 7.39 -8.69 -3.82
CA GLY A 131 6.84 -9.68 -2.88
C GLY A 131 6.76 -9.15 -1.44
N GLU A 132 7.76 -8.37 -1.01
CA GLU A 132 7.70 -7.65 0.27
C GLU A 132 6.63 -6.56 0.25
N ALA A 133 6.57 -5.72 -0.78
CA ALA A 133 5.60 -4.63 -0.88
C ALA A 133 4.14 -5.11 -0.81
N ILE A 134 3.78 -6.16 -1.55
CA ILE A 134 2.42 -6.72 -1.50
C ILE A 134 2.13 -7.43 -0.17
N ALA A 135 3.13 -8.04 0.47
CA ALA A 135 2.95 -8.64 1.78
C ALA A 135 2.66 -7.58 2.84
N VAL A 136 3.44 -6.50 2.88
CA VAL A 136 3.21 -5.36 3.79
C VAL A 136 1.83 -4.73 3.54
N LEU A 137 1.46 -4.53 2.27
CA LEU A 137 0.15 -3.99 1.86
C LEU A 137 -1.01 -4.84 2.38
N ILE A 138 -0.96 -6.15 2.18
CA ILE A 138 -2.03 -7.05 2.61
C ILE A 138 -2.06 -7.20 4.14
N ARG A 139 -0.91 -7.25 4.83
CA ARG A 139 -0.86 -7.23 6.30
C ARG A 139 -1.53 -5.97 6.87
N MET A 140 -1.33 -4.81 6.24
CA MET A 140 -2.01 -3.54 6.61
C MET A 140 -3.53 -3.59 6.43
N ILE A 141 -4.02 -4.21 5.35
CA ILE A 141 -5.47 -4.26 5.04
C ILE A 141 -6.17 -5.31 5.93
N GLU A 142 -5.63 -6.53 5.97
CA GLU A 142 -6.17 -7.67 6.72
C GLU A 142 -5.93 -7.57 8.23
N GLY A 143 -4.94 -6.77 8.66
CA GLY A 143 -4.51 -6.66 10.05
C GLY A 143 -3.79 -7.90 10.60
N LYS A 144 -3.30 -8.79 9.73
CA LYS A 144 -2.66 -10.06 10.11
C LYS A 144 -1.64 -10.54 9.09
N LYS A 145 -0.68 -11.33 9.57
CA LYS A 145 0.22 -12.15 8.76
C LYS A 145 -0.58 -13.26 8.04
N LEU A 146 -0.24 -13.57 6.79
CA LEU A 146 -0.74 -14.75 6.08
C LEU A 146 0.28 -15.89 6.12
N ASP A 147 -0.10 -17.03 5.54
CA ASP A 147 0.83 -18.14 5.36
C ASP A 147 2.01 -17.74 4.46
N GLU A 148 3.20 -18.21 4.85
CA GLU A 148 4.48 -17.95 4.21
C GLU A 148 5.30 -19.25 4.00
N SER A 149 4.73 -20.43 4.26
CA SER A 149 5.44 -21.71 4.16
C SER A 149 5.56 -22.28 2.74
N SER A 150 5.25 -21.50 1.71
CA SER A 150 5.33 -21.97 0.32
C SER A 150 6.78 -22.17 -0.11
N GLU A 151 7.11 -23.41 -0.53
CA GLU A 151 8.43 -23.80 -1.05
C GLU A 151 8.82 -23.08 -2.36
N LEU A 152 7.84 -22.54 -3.10
CA LEU A 152 8.08 -21.82 -4.35
C LEU A 152 8.47 -20.36 -4.10
N HIS A 153 7.63 -19.62 -3.38
CA HIS A 153 7.95 -18.28 -2.90
C HIS A 153 7.02 -17.89 -1.75
N TRP A 154 7.60 -17.54 -0.61
CA TRP A 154 6.89 -17.21 0.63
C TRP A 154 5.73 -16.20 0.46
N SER A 155 5.82 -15.28 -0.51
CA SER A 155 4.81 -14.23 -0.69
C SER A 155 3.58 -14.62 -1.54
N LEU A 156 3.44 -15.88 -1.97
CA LEU A 156 2.37 -16.29 -2.89
C LEU A 156 0.94 -16.14 -2.31
N ALA A 157 0.76 -16.34 -1.00
CA ALA A 157 -0.53 -16.10 -0.34
C ALA A 157 -0.96 -14.62 -0.43
N TYR A 158 0.00 -13.69 -0.28
CA TYR A 158 -0.24 -12.26 -0.44
C TYR A 158 -0.48 -11.89 -1.92
N LEU A 159 0.22 -12.52 -2.86
CA LEU A 159 -0.03 -12.34 -4.30
C LEU A 159 -1.46 -12.71 -4.69
N LYS A 160 -1.96 -13.84 -4.19
CA LYS A 160 -3.37 -14.24 -4.37
C LYS A 160 -4.31 -13.15 -3.83
N LYS A 161 -4.05 -12.64 -2.63
CA LYS A 161 -4.89 -11.61 -1.99
C LYS A 161 -4.87 -10.25 -2.70
N VAL A 162 -3.73 -9.77 -3.21
CA VAL A 162 -3.74 -8.53 -4.02
C VAL A 162 -4.48 -8.69 -5.34
N LYS A 163 -4.45 -9.88 -5.96
CA LYS A 163 -5.24 -10.16 -7.17
C LYS A 163 -6.73 -10.18 -6.87
N GLU A 164 -7.16 -10.90 -5.81
CA GLU A 164 -8.56 -10.91 -5.34
C GLU A 164 -9.08 -9.51 -5.00
N ALA A 165 -8.26 -8.66 -4.35
CA ALA A 165 -8.61 -7.28 -4.00
C ALA A 165 -8.54 -6.28 -5.16
N ARG A 166 -8.14 -6.72 -6.37
CA ARG A 166 -7.83 -5.86 -7.55
C ARG A 166 -6.76 -4.78 -7.26
N LEU A 167 -5.81 -5.08 -6.39
CA LEU A 167 -4.66 -4.23 -5.99
C LEU A 167 -3.33 -4.77 -6.56
N ILE A 168 -3.34 -5.24 -7.80
CA ILE A 168 -2.19 -5.87 -8.46
C ILE A 168 -1.45 -4.87 -9.38
N LEU A 169 -0.13 -4.74 -9.18
CA LEU A 169 0.73 -3.91 -10.04
C LEU A 169 0.94 -4.57 -11.40
N ASN A 170 1.07 -3.77 -12.46
CA ASN A 170 1.32 -4.25 -13.82
C ASN A 170 2.54 -5.18 -13.91
N GLN A 171 3.65 -4.85 -13.24
CA GLN A 171 4.84 -5.70 -13.21
C GLN A 171 4.65 -7.05 -12.52
N LEU A 172 3.55 -7.23 -11.78
CA LEU A 172 3.16 -8.51 -11.15
C LEU A 172 2.05 -9.26 -11.92
N ALA A 173 1.64 -8.79 -13.10
CA ALA A 173 0.58 -9.42 -13.90
C ALA A 173 0.90 -10.90 -14.21
N THR A 174 2.14 -11.19 -14.59
CA THR A 174 2.62 -12.55 -14.90
C THR A 174 3.15 -13.32 -13.68
N ALA A 175 3.09 -12.76 -12.47
CA ALA A 175 3.58 -13.41 -11.26
C ALA A 175 2.66 -14.56 -10.83
N GLY A 176 3.22 -15.66 -10.36
CA GLY A 176 2.49 -16.83 -9.86
C GLY A 176 3.40 -17.99 -9.52
N GLU A 177 2.81 -19.15 -9.22
CA GLU A 177 3.53 -20.39 -8.88
C GLU A 177 4.52 -20.83 -9.98
N THR A 178 4.16 -20.62 -11.25
CA THR A 178 5.00 -20.92 -12.42
C THR A 178 5.99 -19.82 -12.79
N ASN A 179 5.89 -18.63 -12.18
CA ASN A 179 6.77 -17.49 -12.45
C ASN A 179 6.89 -16.57 -11.22
N ILE A 180 7.83 -16.91 -10.34
CA ILE A 180 8.11 -16.15 -9.12
C ILE A 180 9.05 -14.94 -9.33
N GLN A 181 9.69 -14.81 -10.50
CA GLN A 181 10.74 -13.80 -10.74
C GLN A 181 10.28 -12.36 -10.48
N PRO A 182 9.06 -11.93 -10.89
CA PRO A 182 8.59 -10.57 -10.58
C PRO A 182 8.46 -10.25 -9.08
N LEU A 183 8.30 -11.26 -8.23
CA LEU A 183 8.20 -11.08 -6.76
C LEU A 183 9.56 -10.72 -6.12
N ASN A 184 10.66 -11.18 -6.74
CA ASN A 184 12.02 -10.92 -6.28
C ASN A 184 12.57 -9.56 -6.77
N GLN A 185 11.99 -9.01 -7.85
CA GLN A 185 12.37 -7.69 -8.38
C GLN A 185 12.12 -6.59 -7.36
N LYS A 186 12.96 -5.55 -7.39
CA LYS A 186 12.89 -4.41 -6.48
C LYS A 186 11.84 -3.41 -6.95
N ILE A 187 11.03 -2.91 -6.02
CA ILE A 187 10.00 -1.91 -6.31
C ILE A 187 10.61 -0.50 -6.32
N ASN A 188 10.15 0.34 -7.23
CA ASN A 188 10.48 1.76 -7.26
C ASN A 188 9.50 2.58 -6.38
N ARG A 189 9.78 3.87 -6.22
CA ARG A 189 8.98 4.77 -5.37
C ARG A 189 7.58 5.04 -5.93
N ILE A 190 7.42 5.10 -7.25
CA ILE A 190 6.12 5.40 -7.87
C ILE A 190 5.14 4.23 -7.79
N ASP A 191 5.62 3.01 -7.96
CA ASP A 191 4.79 1.80 -7.87
C ASP A 191 4.38 1.49 -6.43
N MET A 192 5.23 1.78 -5.44
CA MET A 192 4.78 1.82 -4.04
C MET A 192 3.69 2.89 -3.85
N GLY A 193 3.84 4.05 -4.48
CA GLY A 193 2.83 5.12 -4.49
C GLY A 193 1.47 4.66 -5.02
N ARG A 194 1.47 3.90 -6.13
CA ARG A 194 0.26 3.27 -6.70
C ARG A 194 -0.46 2.42 -5.66
N LEU A 195 0.24 1.58 -4.90
CA LEU A 195 -0.37 0.72 -3.87
C LEU A 195 -1.23 1.52 -2.88
N PHE A 196 -0.73 2.67 -2.42
CA PHE A 196 -1.46 3.55 -1.50
C PHE A 196 -2.65 4.23 -2.17
N GLU A 197 -2.49 4.70 -3.41
CA GLU A 197 -3.59 5.31 -4.17
C GLU A 197 -4.74 4.31 -4.38
N GLY A 198 -4.43 3.07 -4.78
CA GLY A 198 -5.41 2.01 -4.95
C GLY A 198 -6.15 1.62 -3.68
N VAL A 199 -5.46 1.54 -2.53
CA VAL A 199 -6.12 1.28 -1.25
C VAL A 199 -7.04 2.44 -0.87
N ASN A 200 -6.61 3.68 -1.06
CA ASN A 200 -7.45 4.85 -0.83
C ASN A 200 -8.68 4.87 -1.76
N TYR A 201 -8.49 4.61 -3.06
CA TYR A 201 -9.58 4.48 -4.04
C TYR A 201 -10.57 3.39 -3.62
N LYS A 202 -10.08 2.16 -3.37
CA LYS A 202 -10.92 1.02 -2.97
C LYS A 202 -11.75 1.34 -1.72
N LYS A 203 -11.13 1.90 -0.67
CA LYS A 203 -11.83 2.22 0.58
C LYS A 203 -12.90 3.30 0.40
N ASN A 204 -12.66 4.27 -0.48
CA ASN A 204 -13.63 5.31 -0.81
C ASN A 204 -14.78 4.77 -1.68
N LEU A 205 -14.51 3.86 -2.62
CA LEU A 205 -15.52 3.15 -3.40
C LEU A 205 -16.41 2.28 -2.50
N GLU A 206 -15.81 1.50 -1.58
CA GLU A 206 -16.54 0.70 -0.59
C GLU A 206 -17.43 1.56 0.31
N LYS A 207 -16.95 2.76 0.71
CA LYS A 207 -17.78 3.72 1.44
C LYS A 207 -18.96 4.21 0.60
N LYS A 208 -18.73 4.64 -0.65
CA LYS A 208 -19.81 5.08 -1.56
C LYS A 208 -20.88 4.00 -1.75
N ILE A 209 -20.47 2.75 -1.94
CA ILE A 209 -21.38 1.60 -2.04
C ILE A 209 -22.17 1.43 -0.72
N ALA A 210 -21.50 1.48 0.43
CA ALA A 210 -22.16 1.33 1.73
C ALA A 210 -23.12 2.49 2.06
N ASP A 211 -22.85 3.70 1.58
CA ASP A 211 -23.72 4.86 1.75
C ASP A 211 -24.90 4.87 0.75
N PHE A 212 -24.75 4.28 -0.44
CA PHE A 212 -25.86 4.05 -1.40
C PHE A 212 -26.82 2.91 -0.99
N LEU A 213 -26.33 1.91 -0.26
CA LEU A 213 -27.12 0.76 0.20
C LEU A 213 -27.89 1.00 1.53
N ARG A 214 -27.92 2.24 2.02
CA ARG A 214 -28.55 2.65 3.30
C ARG A 214 -29.83 3.45 3.08
#